data_AF-A0A2C5XS05-F1
#
_entry.id   AF-A0A2C5XS05-F1
#
_cell.length_a   1.000
_cell.length_b   1.000
_cell.length_c   1.000
_cell.angle_alpha   90.00
_cell.angle_beta   90.00
_cell.angle_gamma   90.00
#
_symmetry.space_group_name_H-M   'P 1'
#
loop_
_entity.id
_entity.type
_entity.pdbx_description
1 polymer ?
#
loop_
_entity_poly.entity_id
_entity_poly.type
_entity_poly.pdbx_seq_one_letter_code
_entity_poly.pdbx_strand_id
1 'polypeptide(L)'
;MQRLGKTLSSPFERFSLTALIRYLIYLPLNFIPLVGTAVFLFLQGRNRGRLVHGRYFQLKMWSASQRSHWLEEHIGPYTAFGLVATLLEMIPLASIFFTFSNTVGAALWAADMEALDVSMTDETSPTLRKRAAKAE
;
A
#
# COMPACT_ATOMS: atom_id res chain seq x y z
N MET A 1 2.42 50.11 56.27
CA MET A 1 1.90 49.74 54.93
C MET A 1 2.97 48.95 54.19
N GLN A 2 2.81 47.63 54.07
CA GLN A 2 3.78 46.76 53.38
C GLN A 2 3.58 46.86 51.86
N ARG A 3 4.64 47.28 51.16
CA ARG A 3 4.68 47.31 49.69
C ARG A 3 4.89 45.88 49.19
N LEU A 4 3.80 45.22 48.79
CA LEU A 4 3.84 43.95 48.08
C LEU A 4 4.45 44.17 46.70
N GLY A 5 5.72 43.79 46.56
CA GLY A 5 6.44 43.76 45.30
C GLY A 5 5.78 42.77 44.34
N LYS A 6 5.43 43.27 43.16
CA LYS A 6 4.81 42.52 42.07
C LYS A 6 5.71 41.40 41.58
N THR A 7 5.40 40.15 41.93
CA THR A 7 5.83 38.98 41.16
C THR A 7 4.76 38.66 40.12
N LEU A 8 4.64 39.53 39.11
CA LEU A 8 3.96 39.21 37.85
C LEU A 8 5.03 38.64 36.90
N SER A 9 5.51 37.44 37.21
CA SER A 9 6.23 36.64 36.23
C SER A 9 5.25 36.32 35.10
N SER A 10 5.55 36.82 33.90
CA SER A 10 4.62 36.75 32.78
C SER A 10 4.32 35.28 32.46
N PRO A 11 3.04 34.89 32.31
CA PRO A 11 2.66 33.54 31.88
C PRO A 11 3.09 33.21 30.43
N PHE A 12 3.64 34.18 29.70
CA PHE A 12 3.79 34.16 28.24
C PHE A 12 5.19 33.75 27.74
N GLU A 13 6.18 33.53 28.60
CA GLU A 13 7.47 32.93 28.17
C GLU A 13 7.32 31.53 27.56
N ARG A 14 6.17 30.88 27.78
CA ARG A 14 5.84 29.56 27.22
C ARG A 14 5.55 29.58 25.70
N PHE A 15 5.37 30.75 25.08
CA PHE A 15 5.17 30.91 23.63
C PHE A 15 6.39 31.53 22.92
N SER A 16 7.59 31.14 23.34
CA SER A 16 8.82 31.50 22.63
C SER A 16 8.85 30.88 21.22
N LEU A 17 9.18 31.66 20.20
CA LEU A 17 9.46 31.17 18.83
C LEU A 17 10.46 30.01 18.85
N THR A 18 11.42 30.06 19.78
CA THR A 18 12.42 29.00 19.99
C THR A 18 11.77 27.69 20.44
N ALA A 19 10.71 27.75 21.27
CA ALA A 19 9.97 26.55 21.67
C ALA A 19 9.20 25.94 20.50
N LEU A 20 8.60 26.76 19.63
CA LEU A 20 7.92 26.31 18.41
C LEU A 20 8.90 25.66 17.43
N ILE A 21 10.04 26.30 17.16
CA ILE A 21 11.09 25.75 16.29
C ILE A 21 11.62 24.43 16.84
N ARG A 22 11.89 24.38 18.15
CA ARG A 22 12.37 23.17 18.82
C ARG A 22 11.33 22.03 18.79
N TYR A 23 10.05 22.36 18.94
CA TYR A 23 8.95 21.42 18.79
C TYR A 23 8.87 20.87 17.35
N LEU A 24 9.00 21.71 16.33
CA LEU A 24 9.03 21.28 14.93
C LEU A 24 10.22 20.34 14.63
N ILE A 25 11.36 20.53 15.30
CA ILE A 25 12.52 19.62 15.19
C ILE A 25 12.27 18.28 15.89
N TYR A 26 11.54 18.26 17.02
CA TYR A 26 11.18 17.02 17.72
C TYR A 26 9.95 16.29 17.14
N LEU A 27 9.13 16.97 16.34
CA LEU A 27 7.95 16.39 15.69
C LEU A 27 8.31 15.18 14.79
N PRO A 28 9.33 15.23 13.90
CA PRO A 28 9.82 14.06 13.15
C PRO A 28 10.16 12.85 14.02
N LEU A 29 10.64 13.06 15.25
CA LEU A 29 11.04 12.00 16.17
C LEU A 29 9.84 11.14 16.64
N ASN A 30 8.62 11.71 16.62
CA ASN A 30 7.38 10.99 16.93
C ASN A 30 6.88 10.12 15.76
N PHE A 31 7.44 10.24 14.56
CA PHE A 31 7.07 9.40 13.40
C PHE A 31 7.78 8.04 13.39
N ILE A 32 8.67 7.77 14.34
CA ILE A 32 9.41 6.49 14.44
C ILE A 32 8.49 5.24 14.60
N PRO A 33 7.26 5.30 15.14
CA PRO A 33 6.30 4.20 15.07
C PRO A 33 5.62 4.06 13.70
N LEU A 34 5.43 5.16 12.95
CA LEU A 34 4.69 5.16 11.68
C LEU A 34 5.55 4.71 10.50
N VAL A 35 6.81 5.15 10.46
CA VAL A 35 7.74 4.78 9.38
C VAL A 35 8.01 3.28 9.41
N GLY A 36 8.20 2.70 10.60
CA GLY A 36 8.39 1.26 10.78
C GLY A 36 7.20 0.45 10.25
N THR A 37 5.98 0.84 10.61
CA THR A 37 4.76 0.19 10.11
C THR A 37 4.58 0.36 8.61
N ALA A 38 4.84 1.55 8.06
CA ALA A 38 4.74 1.79 6.62
C ALA A 38 5.73 0.92 5.82
N VAL A 39 6.99 0.85 6.26
CA VAL A 39 8.01 -0.01 5.65
C VAL A 39 7.62 -1.49 5.78
N PHE A 40 7.15 -1.90 6.95
CA PHE A 40 6.66 -3.26 7.17
C PHE A 40 5.53 -3.63 6.20
N LEU A 41 4.49 -2.79 6.10
CA LEU A 41 3.37 -3.01 5.19
C LEU A 41 3.83 -3.05 3.73
N PHE A 42 4.75 -2.18 3.34
CA PHE A 42 5.31 -2.18 1.99
C PHE A 42 6.05 -3.46 1.65
N LEU A 43 6.97 -3.90 2.52
CA LEU A 43 7.74 -5.13 2.31
C LEU A 43 6.83 -6.36 2.36
N GLN A 44 5.89 -6.39 3.30
CA GLN A 44 4.92 -7.47 3.44
C GLN A 44 3.99 -7.55 2.22
N GLY A 45 3.48 -6.40 1.77
CA GLY A 45 2.62 -6.28 0.59
C GLY A 45 3.35 -6.69 -0.68
N ARG A 46 4.59 -6.22 -0.89
CA ARG A 46 5.44 -6.66 -2.02
C ARG A 46 5.61 -8.18 -2.04
N ASN A 47 5.94 -8.79 -0.90
CA ASN A 47 6.11 -10.24 -0.82
C ASN A 47 4.80 -11.00 -1.03
N ARG A 48 3.70 -10.54 -0.42
CA ARG A 48 2.36 -11.11 -0.59
C ARG A 48 1.92 -11.08 -2.04
N GLY A 49 2.15 -9.96 -2.73
CA GLY A 49 1.86 -9.76 -4.13
C GLY A 49 2.50 -10.83 -5.01
N ARG A 50 3.81 -11.08 -4.85
CA ARG A 50 4.55 -12.09 -5.62
C ARG A 50 3.98 -13.51 -5.52
N LEU A 51 3.24 -13.81 -4.45
CA LEU A 51 2.65 -15.13 -4.22
C LEU A 51 1.26 -15.30 -4.86
N VAL A 52 0.62 -14.20 -5.27
CA VAL A 52 -0.80 -14.20 -5.63
C VAL A 52 -1.13 -15.07 -6.85
N HIS A 53 -0.21 -15.15 -7.81
CA HIS A 53 -0.34 -15.94 -9.03
C HIS A 53 0.39 -17.29 -8.98
N GLY A 54 0.74 -17.79 -7.78
CA GLY A 54 1.44 -19.07 -7.64
C GLY A 54 0.73 -20.23 -8.35
N ARG A 55 -0.60 -20.33 -8.22
CA ARG A 55 -1.40 -21.36 -8.91
C ARG A 55 -1.43 -21.18 -10.42
N TYR A 56 -1.57 -19.94 -10.90
CA TYR A 56 -1.53 -19.63 -12.33
C TYR A 56 -0.19 -20.05 -12.95
N PHE A 57 0.93 -19.68 -12.34
CA PHE A 57 2.26 -20.07 -12.80
C PHE A 57 2.50 -21.58 -12.75
N GLN A 58 1.91 -22.27 -11.77
CA GLN A 58 1.96 -23.72 -11.69
C GLN A 58 1.19 -24.36 -12.86
N LEU A 59 0.00 -23.87 -13.20
CA LEU A 59 -0.81 -24.38 -14.30
C LEU A 59 -0.16 -24.12 -15.67
N LYS A 60 0.55 -22.99 -15.82
CA LYS A 60 1.37 -22.68 -17.01
C LYS A 60 2.69 -23.45 -17.05
N MET A 61 2.98 -24.29 -16.04
CA MET A 61 4.23 -25.07 -15.93
C MET A 61 5.50 -24.21 -16.00
N TRP A 62 5.44 -22.96 -15.51
CA TRP A 62 6.60 -22.08 -15.53
C TRP A 62 7.69 -22.55 -14.57
N SER A 63 8.94 -22.46 -15.00
CA SER A 63 10.12 -22.67 -14.16
C SER A 63 10.28 -21.57 -13.11
N ALA A 64 11.10 -21.80 -12.09
CA ALA A 64 11.39 -20.78 -11.08
C ALA A 64 12.05 -19.52 -11.68
N SER A 65 12.89 -19.69 -12.71
CA SER A 65 13.53 -18.55 -13.39
C SER A 65 12.52 -17.73 -14.19
N GLN A 66 11.60 -18.38 -14.91
CA GLN A 66 10.53 -17.71 -15.66
C GLN A 66 9.62 -16.89 -14.73
N ARG A 67 9.22 -17.48 -13.59
CA ARG A 67 8.42 -16.80 -12.58
C ARG A 67 9.13 -15.58 -12.01
N SER A 68 10.40 -15.71 -11.65
CA SER A 68 11.19 -14.60 -11.10
C SER A 68 11.34 -13.47 -12.10
N HIS A 69 11.69 -13.78 -13.35
CA HIS A 69 11.80 -12.79 -14.43
C HIS A 69 10.50 -12.03 -14.63
N TRP A 70 9.38 -12.75 -14.74
CA TRP A 70 8.05 -12.15 -14.89
C TRP A 70 7.70 -11.20 -13.74
N LEU A 71 7.94 -11.65 -12.49
CA LEU A 71 7.63 -10.87 -11.29
C LEU A 71 8.52 -9.63 -11.14
N GLU A 72 9.77 -9.69 -11.61
CA GLU A 72 10.68 -8.56 -11.62
C GLU A 72 10.23 -7.50 -12.64
N GLU A 73 9.81 -7.92 -13.82
CA GLU A 73 9.29 -7.05 -14.87
C GLU A 73 7.96 -6.37 -14.47
N HIS A 74 7.11 -7.07 -13.70
CA HIS A 74 5.77 -6.62 -13.33
C HIS A 74 5.63 -6.21 -11.87
N ILE A 75 6.72 -5.84 -11.20
CA ILE A 75 6.73 -5.69 -9.74
C ILE A 75 5.73 -4.64 -9.20
N GLY A 76 5.42 -3.60 -9.98
CA GLY A 76 4.50 -2.54 -9.61
C GLY A 76 3.09 -3.06 -9.29
N PRO A 77 2.36 -3.63 -10.27
CA PRO A 77 1.03 -4.22 -10.05
C PRO A 77 0.99 -5.26 -8.93
N TYR A 78 1.99 -6.14 -8.84
CA TYR A 78 2.06 -7.14 -7.77
C TYR A 78 2.20 -6.48 -6.39
N THR A 79 3.04 -5.45 -6.27
CA THR A 79 3.22 -4.72 -5.01
C THR A 79 1.95 -3.97 -4.62
N ALA A 80 1.30 -3.30 -5.56
CA ALA A 80 0.05 -2.58 -5.32
C ALA A 80 -1.07 -3.54 -4.87
N PHE A 81 -1.24 -4.67 -5.58
CA PHE A 81 -2.21 -5.70 -5.21
C PHE A 81 -1.95 -6.21 -3.79
N GLY A 82 -0.71 -6.61 -3.49
CA GLY A 82 -0.36 -7.17 -2.20
C GLY A 82 -0.48 -6.17 -1.05
N LEU A 83 -0.22 -4.88 -1.30
CA LEU A 83 -0.46 -3.80 -0.35
C LEU A 83 -1.95 -3.67 0.00
N VAL A 84 -2.82 -3.54 -1.00
CA VAL A 84 -4.26 -3.42 -0.79
C VAL A 84 -4.81 -4.66 -0.11
N ALA A 85 -4.40 -5.85 -0.55
CA ALA A 85 -4.80 -7.12 0.05
C ALA A 85 -4.42 -7.18 1.54
N THR A 86 -3.20 -6.77 1.88
CA THR A 86 -2.70 -6.75 3.27
C THR A 86 -3.50 -5.75 4.11
N LEU A 87 -3.77 -4.55 3.59
CA LEU A 87 -4.57 -3.53 4.30
C LEU A 87 -6.01 -3.99 4.55
N LEU A 88 -6.64 -4.65 3.59
CA LEU A 88 -7.98 -5.20 3.75
C LEU A 88 -8.01 -6.33 4.79
N GLU A 89 -6.98 -7.19 4.79
CA GLU A 89 -6.82 -8.29 5.75
C GLU A 89 -6.46 -7.80 7.18
N MET A 90 -6.04 -6.55 7.37
CA MET A 90 -5.83 -5.96 8.70
C MET A 90 -7.15 -5.65 9.43
N ILE A 91 -8.28 -5.60 8.73
CA ILE A 91 -9.59 -5.31 9.34
C ILE A 91 -10.02 -6.54 10.15
N PRO A 92 -10.14 -6.45 11.50
CA PRO A 92 -10.58 -7.57 12.31
C PRO A 92 -11.96 -8.06 11.89
N LEU A 93 -12.22 -9.36 11.97
CA LEU A 93 -13.46 -10.04 11.57
C LEU A 93 -13.72 -10.06 10.05
N ALA A 94 -13.43 -8.98 9.32
CA ALA A 94 -13.60 -8.90 7.87
C ALA A 94 -12.44 -9.55 7.08
N SER A 95 -11.30 -9.79 7.73
CA SER A 95 -10.10 -10.37 7.10
C SER A 95 -10.36 -11.68 6.38
N ILE A 96 -11.23 -12.55 6.92
CA ILE A 96 -11.60 -13.83 6.31
C ILE A 96 -12.30 -13.59 4.97
N PHE A 97 -13.28 -12.67 4.94
CA PHE A 97 -14.00 -12.31 3.72
C PHE A 97 -13.06 -11.72 2.67
N PHE A 98 -12.15 -10.83 3.09
CA PHE A 98 -11.17 -10.24 2.19
C PHE A 98 -10.12 -11.24 1.69
N THR A 99 -9.77 -12.26 2.49
CA THR A 99 -8.88 -13.34 2.03
C THR A 99 -9.46 -14.08 0.81
N PHE A 100 -10.76 -14.41 0.86
CA PHE A 100 -11.45 -15.01 -0.29
C PHE A 100 -11.57 -14.03 -1.46
N SER A 101 -11.94 -12.78 -1.17
CA SER A 101 -12.08 -11.73 -2.19
C SER A 101 -10.76 -11.46 -2.92
N ASN A 102 -9.64 -11.41 -2.19
CA ASN A 102 -8.29 -11.28 -2.73
C ASN A 102 -7.93 -12.47 -3.62
N THR A 103 -8.31 -13.70 -3.23
CA THR A 103 -8.08 -14.91 -4.04
C THR A 103 -8.88 -14.87 -5.34
N VAL A 104 -10.14 -14.44 -5.29
CA VAL A 104 -10.98 -14.26 -6.49
C VAL A 104 -10.42 -13.15 -7.38
N GLY A 105 -10.04 -12.01 -6.81
CA GLY A 105 -9.42 -10.90 -7.54
C GLY A 105 -8.12 -11.32 -8.25
N ALA A 106 -7.29 -12.13 -7.60
CA ALA A 106 -6.10 -12.71 -8.21
C ALA A 106 -6.42 -13.67 -9.37
N ALA A 107 -7.46 -14.50 -9.22
CA ALA A 107 -7.89 -15.40 -10.29
C ALA A 107 -8.42 -14.63 -11.50
N LEU A 108 -9.21 -13.57 -11.27
CA LEU A 108 -9.68 -12.67 -12.32
C LEU A 108 -8.52 -11.95 -12.98
N TRP A 109 -7.56 -11.45 -12.19
CA TRP A 109 -6.35 -10.85 -12.73
C TRP A 109 -5.57 -11.84 -13.62
N ALA A 110 -5.33 -13.07 -13.15
CA ALA A 110 -4.69 -14.09 -13.97
C ALA A 110 -5.45 -14.39 -15.28
N ALA A 111 -6.78 -14.42 -15.23
CA ALA A 111 -7.62 -14.61 -16.41
C ALA A 111 -7.50 -13.44 -17.40
N ASP A 112 -7.47 -12.20 -16.90
CA ASP A 112 -7.26 -11.02 -17.73
C ASP A 112 -5.86 -11.00 -18.36
N MET A 113 -4.82 -11.40 -17.61
CA MET A 113 -3.46 -11.55 -18.15
C MET A 113 -3.40 -12.54 -19.32
N GLU A 114 -4.11 -13.67 -19.20
CA GLU A 114 -4.21 -14.67 -20.28
C GLU A 114 -5.03 -14.15 -21.47
N ALA A 115 -6.14 -13.46 -21.22
CA ALA A 115 -7.02 -12.94 -22.26
C ALA A 115 -6.40 -11.77 -23.05
N LEU A 116 -5.47 -11.03 -22.44
CA LEU A 116 -4.84 -9.85 -23.02
C LEU A 116 -3.49 -10.10 -23.69
N ASP A 117 -2.97 -11.34 -23.64
CA ASP A 117 -1.63 -11.68 -24.13
C ASP A 117 -0.57 -10.67 -23.65
N VAL A 118 -0.62 -10.39 -22.33
CA VAL A 118 0.34 -9.64 -21.52
C VAL A 118 0.68 -8.20 -21.95
N SER A 119 -0.19 -7.25 -21.60
CA SER A 119 0.22 -5.99 -20.92
C SER A 119 -0.93 -5.44 -20.07
N MET A 120 -0.67 -5.21 -18.78
CA MET A 120 -1.69 -4.77 -17.80
C MET A 120 -1.72 -3.24 -17.63
N THR A 121 -1.15 -2.52 -18.60
CA THR A 121 -1.03 -1.05 -18.57
C THR A 121 -2.18 -0.34 -19.26
N ASP A 122 -3.14 -1.07 -19.82
CA ASP A 122 -4.32 -0.45 -20.43
C ASP A 122 -5.39 -0.19 -19.38
N GLU A 123 -5.58 1.09 -19.03
CA GLU A 123 -6.59 1.58 -18.08
C GLU A 123 -8.04 1.34 -18.54
N THR A 124 -8.25 0.67 -19.68
CA THR A 124 -9.58 0.37 -20.23
C THR A 124 -9.78 -1.13 -20.38
N SER A 125 -10.83 -1.66 -19.73
CA SER A 125 -11.12 -3.09 -19.79
C SER A 125 -11.31 -3.57 -21.24
N PRO A 126 -10.83 -4.77 -21.60
CA PRO A 126 -10.82 -5.26 -22.99
C PRO A 126 -12.24 -5.47 -23.54
N THR A 127 -13.17 -5.79 -22.64
CA THR A 127 -14.60 -5.88 -22.89
C THR A 127 -15.20 -4.55 -23.30
N LEU A 128 -14.74 -3.42 -22.76
CA LEU A 128 -15.19 -2.10 -23.20
C LEU A 128 -14.67 -1.77 -24.60
N ARG A 129 -13.40 -2.08 -24.90
CA ARG A 129 -12.85 -1.90 -26.26
C ARG A 129 -13.55 -2.79 -27.30
N LYS A 130 -13.74 -4.08 -27.01
CA LYS A 130 -14.46 -5.00 -27.90
C LYS A 130 -15.93 -4.61 -28.07
N ARG A 131 -16.57 -4.01 -27.05
CA ARG A 131 -17.94 -3.48 -27.16
C ARG A 131 -17.99 -2.17 -27.94
N ALA A 132 -17.03 -1.26 -27.76
CA ALA A 132 -16.92 -0.02 -28.50
C ALA A 132 -16.66 -0.27 -30.00
N ALA A 133 -15.70 -1.14 -30.32
CA ALA A 133 -15.38 -1.53 -31.70
C ALA A 133 -16.49 -2.34 -32.40
N LYS A 134 -17.51 -2.80 -31.66
CA LYS A 134 -18.69 -3.50 -32.20
C LYS A 134 -19.93 -2.58 -32.27
N ALA A 135 -19.84 -1.38 -31.69
CA ALA A 135 -20.89 -0.37 -31.71
C ALA A 135 -20.64 0.71 -32.78
N GLU A 136 -19.43 0.75 -33.36
CA GLU A 136 -19.12 1.35 -34.66
C GLU A 136 -19.44 0.37 -35.80
#